data_AF-A0A2K3NCL4-F1
#
_entry.id   AF-A0A2K3NCL4-F1
#
_cell.length_a   1.000
_cell.length_b   1.000
_cell.length_c   1.000
_cell.angle_alpha   90.00
_cell.angle_beta   90.00
_cell.angle_gamma   90.00
#
_symmetry.space_group_name_H-M   'P 1'
#
loop_
_entity.id
_entity.type
_entity.pdbx_description
1 polymer ?
#
loop_
_entity_poly.entity_id
_entity_poly.type
_entity_poly.pdbx_seq_one_letter_code
_entity_poly.pdbx_strand_id
1 'polypeptide(L)'
;ASLKILKIEEKLSKGWGGENAYHVSGYRYLLVDGDRSASRASPATKVTTLAKESLLAMNKLRQEVELEKSRAKLEDHCCEKDLEVCIRAKNNAWVISRVTRGKELYMVLEKANETLLYASDAVEKFSNRYCDGTFSLD
;
A
#
# COMPACT_ATOMS: atom_id res chain seq x y z
N ALA A 1 -22.62 -22.03 9.82
CA ALA A 1 -21.42 -21.40 9.22
C ALA A 1 -21.60 -19.89 8.97
N SER A 2 -22.78 -19.42 8.55
CA SER A 2 -23.03 -18.04 8.11
C SER A 2 -22.84 -16.93 9.17
N LEU A 3 -23.10 -17.22 10.44
CA LEU A 3 -22.98 -16.22 11.52
C LEU A 3 -21.52 -15.82 11.83
N LYS A 4 -20.56 -16.73 11.57
CA LYS A 4 -19.13 -16.43 11.65
C LYS A 4 -18.67 -15.58 10.47
N ILE A 5 -19.21 -15.82 9.28
CA ILE A 5 -18.91 -15.04 8.06
C ILE A 5 -19.43 -13.62 8.22
N LEU A 6 -20.68 -13.44 8.67
CA LEU A 6 -21.26 -12.12 8.94
C LEU A 6 -20.44 -11.33 9.97
N LYS A 7 -19.94 -11.97 11.03
CA LYS A 7 -19.06 -11.30 12.02
C LYS A 7 -17.70 -10.92 11.44
N ILE A 8 -17.17 -11.68 10.49
CA ILE A 8 -15.92 -11.36 9.81
C ILE A 8 -16.15 -10.18 8.84
N GLU A 9 -17.21 -10.21 8.06
CA GLU A 9 -17.61 -9.11 7.18
C GLU A 9 -17.95 -7.82 7.95
N GLU A 10 -18.57 -7.94 9.12
CA GLU A 10 -18.85 -6.82 10.02
C GLU A 10 -17.56 -6.22 10.61
N LYS A 11 -16.59 -7.06 11.00
CA LYS A 11 -15.27 -6.59 11.45
C LYS A 11 -14.48 -5.95 10.31
N LEU A 12 -14.53 -6.51 9.11
CA LEU A 12 -13.90 -5.93 7.93
C LEU A 12 -14.55 -4.60 7.54
N SER A 13 -15.87 -4.52 7.47
CA SER A 13 -16.58 -3.27 7.15
C SER A 13 -16.35 -2.15 8.17
N LYS A 14 -16.27 -2.48 9.47
CA LYS A 14 -15.91 -1.51 10.53
C LYS A 14 -14.45 -1.07 10.47
N GLY A 15 -13.53 -1.95 10.07
CA GLY A 15 -12.10 -1.63 9.91
C GLY A 15 -11.78 -0.80 8.67
N TRP A 16 -12.58 -0.91 7.60
CA TRP A 16 -12.33 -0.23 6.31
C TRP A 16 -12.93 1.18 6.21
N GLY A 17 -13.68 1.63 7.23
CA GLY A 17 -14.32 2.96 7.26
C GLY A 17 -14.30 3.69 8.61
N GLY A 18 -13.63 3.15 9.64
CA GLY A 18 -13.54 3.71 11.00
C GLY A 18 -12.21 4.43 11.31
N GLU A 19 -11.70 4.33 12.55
CA GLU A 19 -10.45 4.93 13.08
C GLU A 19 -9.19 4.77 12.21
N ASN A 20 -9.20 3.84 11.25
CA ASN A 20 -8.10 3.52 10.34
C ASN A 20 -8.26 4.11 8.93
N ALA A 21 -9.41 4.74 8.63
CA ALA A 21 -9.69 5.39 7.35
C ALA A 21 -9.25 6.86 7.40
N TYR A 22 -8.11 7.16 6.81
CA TYR A 22 -7.53 8.51 6.82
C TYR A 22 -7.57 9.10 5.42
N HIS A 23 -8.31 10.20 5.28
CA HIS A 23 -8.38 10.90 4.01
C HIS A 23 -7.14 11.78 3.82
N VAL A 24 -6.29 11.39 2.87
CA VAL A 24 -5.21 12.24 2.36
C VAL A 24 -5.54 12.64 0.92
N SER A 25 -5.77 13.93 0.68
CA SER A 25 -6.14 14.43 -0.65
C SER A 25 -5.10 14.04 -1.69
N GLY A 26 -5.53 13.58 -2.87
CA GLY A 26 -4.63 13.15 -3.95
C GLY A 26 -4.10 11.71 -3.86
N TYR A 27 -4.16 11.06 -2.69
CA TYR A 27 -3.57 9.72 -2.50
C TYR A 27 -4.59 8.62 -2.29
N ARG A 28 -4.36 7.45 -2.89
CA ARG A 28 -5.04 6.20 -2.49
C ARG A 28 -3.97 5.26 -1.98
N TYR A 29 -4.08 4.85 -0.72
CA TYR A 29 -3.00 4.14 -0.05
C TYR A 29 -3.52 3.10 0.96
N LEU A 30 -2.63 2.17 1.29
CA LEU A 30 -2.73 1.24 2.41
C LEU A 30 -1.36 1.20 3.10
N LEU A 31 -1.34 1.56 4.37
CA LEU A 31 -0.22 1.43 5.27
C LEU A 31 -0.47 0.24 6.21
N VAL A 32 0.48 -0.66 6.31
CA VAL A 32 0.48 -1.79 7.24
C VAL A 32 1.71 -1.65 8.14
N ASP A 33 1.47 -1.61 9.45
CA ASP A 33 2.50 -1.62 10.47
C ASP A 33 2.47 -3.00 11.15
N GLY A 34 3.38 -3.88 10.73
CA GLY A 34 3.47 -5.25 11.23
C GLY A 34 3.79 -5.29 12.73
N ASP A 35 4.71 -4.42 13.18
CA ASP A 35 5.16 -4.33 14.58
C ASP A 35 4.00 -4.02 15.52
N ARG A 36 3.13 -3.08 15.11
CA ARG A 36 2.00 -2.63 15.93
C ARG A 36 0.70 -3.36 15.63
N SER A 37 0.73 -4.32 14.70
CA SER A 37 -0.48 -5.00 14.18
C SER A 37 -1.58 -3.99 13.77
N ALA A 38 -1.17 -2.86 13.20
CA ALA A 38 -2.05 -1.75 12.86
C ALA A 38 -2.06 -1.53 11.35
N SER A 39 -3.17 -1.05 10.81
CA SER A 39 -3.27 -0.64 9.42
C SER A 39 -4.01 0.68 9.29
N ARG A 40 -3.64 1.46 8.27
CA ARG A 40 -4.32 2.71 7.90
C ARG A 40 -4.53 2.71 6.40
N ALA A 41 -5.69 3.11 5.94
CA ALA A 41 -6.00 3.12 4.51
C ALA A 41 -6.78 4.37 4.12
N SER A 42 -6.80 4.65 2.83
CA SER A 42 -7.76 5.59 2.28
C SER A 42 -9.19 5.10 2.52
N PRO A 43 -10.16 6.01 2.73
CA PRO A 43 -11.56 5.63 2.89
C PRO A 43 -12.06 4.75 1.74
N ALA A 44 -12.91 3.77 2.05
CA ALA A 44 -13.46 2.84 1.06
C ALA A 44 -14.07 3.56 -0.15
N THR A 45 -14.77 4.67 0.07
CA THR A 45 -15.35 5.52 -0.99
C THR A 45 -14.34 6.08 -1.97
N LYS A 46 -13.07 6.24 -1.56
CA LYS A 46 -11.98 6.65 -2.45
C LYS A 46 -11.39 5.46 -3.19
N VAL A 47 -11.29 4.31 -2.53
CA VAL A 47 -10.78 3.07 -3.13
C VAL A 47 -11.71 2.55 -4.23
N THR A 48 -13.02 2.63 -4.04
CA THR A 48 -14.02 2.21 -5.04
C THR A 48 -14.00 3.03 -6.32
N THR A 49 -13.35 4.19 -6.32
CA THR A 49 -13.18 5.04 -7.52
C THR A 49 -11.91 4.72 -8.33
N LEU A 50 -11.16 3.68 -7.95
CA LEU A 50 -10.02 3.21 -8.75
C LEU A 50 -10.49 2.68 -10.10
N ALA A 51 -9.81 3.07 -11.16
CA ALA A 51 -9.93 2.48 -12.47
C ALA A 51 -9.52 1.00 -12.42
N LYS A 52 -10.13 0.21 -13.31
CA LYS A 52 -9.92 -1.23 -13.40
C LYS A 52 -8.45 -1.59 -13.60
N GLU A 53 -7.76 -0.85 -14.46
CA GLU A 53 -6.35 -1.05 -14.80
C GLU A 53 -5.44 -0.80 -13.59
N SER A 54 -5.77 0.19 -12.78
CA SER A 54 -5.03 0.49 -11.54
C SER A 54 -5.27 -0.57 -10.48
N LEU A 55 -6.51 -1.08 -10.35
CA LEU A 55 -6.81 -2.19 -9.44
C LEU A 55 -6.08 -3.48 -9.85
N LEU A 56 -6.02 -3.78 -11.15
CA LEU A 56 -5.26 -4.92 -11.67
C LEU A 56 -3.76 -4.79 -11.38
N ALA A 57 -3.19 -3.61 -11.62
CA ALA A 57 -1.80 -3.33 -11.31
C ALA A 57 -1.51 -3.44 -9.80
N MET A 58 -2.43 -3.00 -8.94
CA MET A 58 -2.34 -3.16 -7.49
C MET A 58 -2.31 -4.63 -7.07
N ASN A 59 -3.18 -5.46 -7.64
CA ASN A 59 -3.19 -6.89 -7.33
C ASN A 59 -1.90 -7.58 -7.78
N LYS A 60 -1.37 -7.22 -8.96
CA LYS A 60 -0.08 -7.71 -9.42
C LYS A 60 1.05 -7.27 -8.48
N LEU A 61 1.06 -6.01 -8.07
CA LEU A 61 2.08 -5.47 -7.17
C LEU A 61 2.14 -6.24 -5.85
N ARG A 62 0.98 -6.56 -5.26
CA ARG A 62 0.92 -7.37 -4.02
C ARG A 62 1.54 -8.75 -4.21
N GLN A 63 1.30 -9.38 -5.36
CA GLN A 63 1.88 -10.69 -5.67
C GLN A 63 3.40 -10.62 -5.77
N GLU A 64 3.94 -9.59 -6.45
CA GLU A 64 5.39 -9.39 -6.56
C GLU A 64 6.03 -9.13 -5.19
N VAL A 65 5.41 -8.30 -4.35
CA VAL A 65 5.90 -8.01 -2.99
C VAL A 65 5.91 -9.28 -2.13
N GLU A 66 4.85 -10.08 -2.16
CA GLU A 66 4.79 -11.34 -1.41
C GLU A 66 5.81 -12.39 -1.92
N LEU A 67 6.05 -12.41 -3.23
CA LEU A 67 7.07 -13.26 -3.83
C LEU A 67 8.47 -12.87 -3.33
N GLU A 68 8.80 -11.58 -3.33
CA GLU A 68 10.09 -11.07 -2.84
C GLU A 68 10.28 -11.32 -1.35
N LYS A 69 9.25 -11.11 -0.53
CA LYS A 69 9.29 -11.48 0.90
C LYS A 69 9.53 -12.99 1.09
N SER A 70 8.90 -13.82 0.26
CA SER A 70 9.07 -15.28 0.34
C SER A 70 10.49 -15.71 -0.05
N ARG A 71 11.10 -15.03 -1.03
CA ARG A 71 12.51 -15.21 -1.41
C ARG A 71 13.45 -14.79 -0.28
N ALA A 72 13.24 -13.61 0.29
CA ALA A 72 14.05 -13.09 1.40
C ALA A 72 14.05 -14.03 2.63
N LYS A 73 12.89 -14.66 2.94
CA LYS A 73 12.78 -15.67 4.00
C LYS A 73 13.60 -16.94 3.74
N LEU A 74 13.81 -17.31 2.47
CA LEU A 74 14.56 -18.51 2.10
C LEU A 74 16.08 -18.28 2.18
N GLU A 75 16.52 -17.04 1.99
CA GLU A 75 17.95 -16.67 1.92
C GLU A 75 18.63 -16.53 3.30
N ASP A 76 17.95 -16.82 4.42
CA ASP A 76 18.44 -16.70 5.82
C ASP A 76 19.15 -15.38 6.15
N HIS A 77 18.90 -14.35 5.35
CA HIS A 77 19.35 -13.01 5.63
C HIS A 77 18.33 -12.37 6.57
N CYS A 78 18.61 -12.43 7.87
CA CYS A 78 17.91 -11.70 8.94
C CYS A 78 17.89 -10.16 8.76
N CYS A 79 18.41 -9.65 7.63
CA CYS A 79 18.27 -8.26 7.24
C CYS A 79 16.92 -8.06 6.57
N GLU A 80 16.00 -7.38 7.26
CA GLU A 80 14.85 -6.74 6.62
C GLU A 80 15.37 -5.73 5.59
N LYS A 81 15.54 -6.18 4.35
CA LYS A 81 15.96 -5.32 3.25
C LYS A 81 14.81 -4.39 2.91
N ASP A 82 15.13 -3.11 2.74
CA ASP A 82 14.22 -2.17 2.13
C ASP A 82 13.90 -2.63 0.70
N LEU A 83 12.61 -2.74 0.40
CA LEU A 83 12.11 -3.18 -0.90
C LEU A 83 11.19 -2.11 -1.47
N GLU A 84 11.46 -1.71 -2.70
CA GLU A 84 10.55 -0.91 -3.49
C GLU A 84 10.13 -1.67 -4.75
N VAL A 85 8.82 -1.72 -5.00
CA VAL A 85 8.26 -2.26 -6.23
C VAL A 85 7.33 -1.23 -6.84
N CYS A 86 7.51 -0.95 -8.14
CA CYS A 86 6.76 0.05 -8.88
C CYS A 86 6.20 -0.56 -10.16
N ILE A 87 4.90 -0.40 -10.40
CA ILE A 87 4.22 -0.85 -11.62
C ILE A 87 3.56 0.34 -12.31
N ARG A 88 3.85 0.50 -13.60
CA ARG A 88 3.11 1.40 -14.48
C ARG A 88 1.88 0.67 -15.02
N ALA A 89 0.70 1.18 -14.72
CA ALA A 89 -0.56 0.64 -15.23
C ALA A 89 -0.87 1.17 -16.64
N LYS A 90 -1.72 0.45 -17.38
CA LYS A 90 -2.15 0.82 -18.75
C LYS A 90 -2.87 2.17 -18.83
N ASN A 91 -3.54 2.57 -17.76
CA ASN A 91 -4.25 3.84 -17.66
C ASN A 91 -3.34 4.99 -17.19
N ASN A 92 -2.02 4.86 -17.33
CA ASN A 92 -1.07 5.86 -16.87
C ASN A 92 -1.13 6.14 -15.37
N ALA A 93 -1.51 5.15 -14.56
CA ALA A 93 -1.36 5.19 -13.12
C ALA A 93 -0.01 4.60 -12.68
N TRP A 94 0.56 5.13 -11.61
CA TRP A 94 1.65 4.47 -10.88
C TRP A 94 1.08 3.73 -9.67
N VAL A 95 1.48 2.47 -9.50
CA VAL A 95 1.19 1.68 -8.30
C VAL A 95 2.53 1.32 -7.67
N ILE A 96 2.74 1.78 -6.43
CA ILE A 96 4.03 1.67 -5.74
C ILE A 96 3.84 0.98 -4.39
N SER A 97 4.80 0.15 -4.02
CA SER A 97 4.92 -0.46 -2.70
C SER A 97 6.31 -0.21 -2.16
N ARG A 98 6.42 0.30 -0.94
CA ARG A 98 7.69 0.40 -0.21
C ARG A 98 7.56 -0.39 1.10
N VAL A 99 8.48 -1.31 1.33
CA VAL A 99 8.55 -2.16 2.52
C VAL A 99 9.84 -1.82 3.25
N THR A 100 9.72 -1.42 4.50
CA THR A 100 10.84 -0.99 5.34
C THR A 100 10.57 -1.43 6.78
N ARG A 101 11.52 -2.16 7.38
CA ARG A 101 11.51 -2.55 8.80
C ARG A 101 10.16 -3.09 9.31
N GLY A 102 9.63 -4.13 8.68
CA GLY A 102 8.33 -4.71 9.06
C GLY A 102 7.09 -3.87 8.71
N LYS A 103 7.24 -2.70 8.08
CA LYS A 103 6.15 -1.83 7.66
C LYS A 103 6.03 -1.79 6.15
N GLU A 104 4.82 -1.59 5.65
CA GLU A 104 4.50 -1.65 4.23
C GLU A 104 3.58 -0.51 3.83
N LEU A 105 3.95 0.22 2.78
CA LEU A 105 3.15 1.27 2.19
C LEU A 105 2.84 0.93 0.75
N TYR A 106 1.56 0.75 0.44
CA TYR A 106 1.03 0.61 -0.91
C TYR A 106 0.33 1.90 -1.33
N MET A 107 0.56 2.36 -2.55
CA MET A 107 0.03 3.62 -3.05
C MET A 107 -0.36 3.52 -4.53
N VAL A 108 -1.47 4.16 -4.89
CA VAL A 108 -1.96 4.27 -6.28
C VAL A 108 -2.13 5.74 -6.66
N LEU A 109 -1.51 6.13 -7.78
CA LEU A 109 -1.46 7.49 -8.30
C LEU A 109 -1.99 7.52 -9.75
N GLU A 110 -3.31 7.66 -9.93
CA GLU A 110 -3.97 7.60 -11.25
C GLU A 110 -3.84 8.87 -12.11
N LYS A 111 -3.44 9.97 -11.48
CA LYS A 111 -3.18 11.26 -12.16
C LYS A 111 -1.74 11.70 -11.98
N ALA A 112 -0.84 10.75 -11.69
CA ALA A 112 0.58 11.06 -11.60
C ALA A 112 1.17 11.33 -12.98
N ASN A 113 2.19 12.18 -13.00
CA ASN A 113 3.00 12.46 -14.18
C ASN A 113 3.57 11.14 -14.77
N GLU A 114 3.98 11.17 -16.03
CA GLU A 114 4.43 9.97 -16.77
C GLU A 114 5.71 9.33 -16.20
N THR A 115 6.43 10.05 -15.33
CA THR A 115 7.74 9.62 -14.83
C THR A 115 7.66 8.91 -13.49
N LEU A 116 8.50 7.88 -13.32
CA LEU A 116 8.70 7.19 -12.04
C LEU A 116 9.19 8.15 -10.95
N LEU A 117 10.00 9.14 -11.33
CA LEU A 117 10.54 10.15 -10.41
C LEU A 117 9.42 10.91 -9.66
N TYR A 118 8.37 11.32 -10.35
CA TYR A 118 7.23 11.98 -9.72
C TYR A 118 6.51 11.04 -8.73
N ALA A 119 6.40 9.77 -9.09
CA ALA A 119 5.71 8.80 -8.25
C ALA A 119 6.52 8.47 -6.98
N SER A 120 7.85 8.37 -7.08
CA SER A 120 8.73 8.20 -5.92
C SER A 120 8.74 9.44 -5.02
N ASP A 121 8.83 10.65 -5.59
CA ASP A 121 8.71 11.92 -4.84
C ASP A 121 7.36 12.05 -4.11
N ALA A 122 6.27 11.59 -4.73
CA ALA A 122 4.96 11.57 -4.09
C ALA A 122 4.90 10.62 -2.87
N VAL A 123 5.59 9.47 -2.94
CA VAL A 123 5.72 8.52 -1.83
C VAL A 123 6.61 9.10 -0.72
N GLU A 124 7.70 9.77 -1.09
CA GLU A 124 8.62 10.40 -0.14
C GLU A 124 7.94 11.53 0.64
N LYS A 125 7.25 12.45 -0.05
CA LYS A 125 6.44 13.51 0.57
C LYS A 125 5.36 12.95 1.48
N PHE A 126 4.72 11.85 1.07
CA PHE A 126 3.73 11.18 1.90
C PHE A 126 4.36 10.57 3.15
N SER A 127 5.49 9.88 3.00
CA SER A 127 6.25 9.27 4.09
C SER A 127 6.68 10.30 5.13
N ASN A 128 7.31 11.40 4.69
CA ASN A 128 7.81 12.46 5.56
C ASN A 128 6.69 13.14 6.34
N ARG A 129 5.50 13.27 5.72
CA ARG A 129 4.37 13.98 6.34
C ARG A 129 3.47 13.11 7.20
N TYR A 130 3.29 11.83 6.86
CA TYR A 130 2.28 10.96 7.48
C TYR A 130 2.84 9.68 8.09
N CYS A 131 4.12 9.40 7.89
CA CYS A 131 4.80 8.19 8.37
C CYS A 131 6.15 8.51 9.06
N ASP A 132 6.36 9.74 9.49
CA ASP A 132 7.58 10.20 10.17
C ASP A 132 8.88 9.87 9.41
N GLY A 133 8.81 9.84 8.07
CA GLY A 133 9.95 9.50 7.20
C GLY A 133 10.32 8.02 7.18
N THR A 134 9.51 7.13 7.76
CA THR A 134 9.77 5.67 7.81
C THR A 134 10.13 5.06 6.46
N PHE A 135 9.47 5.52 5.40
CA PHE A 135 9.65 5.02 4.05
C PHE A 135 10.55 5.95 3.21
N SER A 136 11.31 6.88 3.80
CA SER A 136 12.25 7.72 3.02
C SER A 136 13.42 6.87 2.51
N LEU A 137 13.97 7.20 1.34
CA LEU A 137 15.16 6.54 0.78
C LEU A 137 16.47 7.28 1.11
N ASP A 138 16.36 8.44 1.79
CA ASP A 138 17.46 9.32 2.21
C ASP A 138 17.90 9.08 3.66
#